data_AF-B1ZJE2-F1
#
_entry.id   AF-B1ZJE2-F1
#
_cell.length_a   1.000
_cell.length_b   1.000
_cell.length_c   1.000
_cell.angle_alpha   90.00
_cell.angle_beta   90.00
_cell.angle_gamma   90.00
#
_symmetry.space_group_name_H-M   'P 1'
#
loop_
_entity.id
_entity.type
_entity.pdbx_description
1 polymer ?
#
loop_
_entity_poly.entity_id
_entity_poly.type
_entity_poly.pdbx_seq_one_letter_code
_entity_poly.pdbx_strand_id
1 'polypeptide(L)'
;MARPPSYRSFIQDLTDACRAWEEQYVSEASYAQFRRACAWVVDESVKNVSGDMRGATQDTFQDPTPWMVQGWQYRRSLAKNRDVGIVEAEAYLLPEQSTVMKYAMGDRRNVRLPGDVGLAQDRILLPHWRNLALTQGIRPNASHDLPGATMARLVRNSQGVYAKRSVPGRWGVYKGEVQVGGSRLMGYIARPPRVRAPVTDAGTQQSVFSDRRGKMKSPTRMVNLGRPRILLIEARQAEYRPIMQDPWVAANASARRNVNDLMARELAENIRHAGFKSYTGRLAALKAQAEQARARGDLTRSAHLHQDMSDLAKAMGAARRAGR
;
A
#
# COMPACT_ATOMS: atom_id res chain seq x y z
N MET A 1 10.62 4.75 21.71
CA MET A 1 10.04 4.45 20.38
C MET A 1 8.86 5.39 20.18
N ALA A 2 8.95 6.33 19.23
CA ALA A 2 7.82 7.18 18.89
C ALA A 2 6.68 6.28 18.39
N ARG A 3 5.48 6.45 18.94
CA ARG A 3 4.27 5.83 18.39
C ARG A 3 4.27 6.14 16.88
N PRO A 4 4.14 5.16 15.98
CA PRO A 4 3.85 5.46 14.58
C PRO A 4 2.65 6.41 14.58
N PRO A 5 2.63 7.45 13.72
CA PRO A 5 1.56 8.44 13.74
C PRO A 5 0.26 7.67 13.75
N SER A 6 -0.45 7.71 14.87
CA SER A 6 -1.70 7.01 14.97
C SER A 6 -2.62 7.79 14.06
N TYR A 7 -2.92 7.23 12.88
CA TYR A 7 -3.88 7.75 11.92
C TYR A 7 -5.32 7.72 12.49
N ARG A 8 -5.48 8.08 13.77
CA ARG A 8 -6.46 7.52 14.70
C ARG A 8 -7.83 8.18 14.65
N SER A 9 -8.08 9.15 13.77
CA SER A 9 -9.41 9.76 13.62
C SER A 9 -9.52 10.67 12.39
N PHE A 10 -8.98 10.26 11.24
CA PHE A 10 -8.88 11.17 10.09
C PHE A 10 -10.17 11.30 9.26
N ILE A 11 -11.28 10.65 9.65
CA ILE A 11 -12.59 11.11 9.18
C ILE A 11 -12.82 12.45 9.84
N GLN A 12 -12.61 13.51 9.07
CA GLN A 12 -13.11 14.82 9.43
C GLN A 12 -14.61 14.67 9.68
N ASP A 13 -15.03 15.06 10.87
CA ASP A 13 -16.35 14.79 11.43
C ASP A 13 -17.47 14.98 10.38
N LEU A 14 -18.13 13.89 10.01
CA LEU A 14 -19.31 13.91 9.12
C LEU A 14 -20.57 14.33 9.88
N THR A 15 -20.46 14.58 11.19
CA THR A 15 -21.58 14.93 12.07
C THR A 15 -22.42 16.06 11.52
N ASP A 16 -21.82 17.17 11.07
CA ASP A 16 -22.58 18.32 10.57
C ASP A 16 -23.33 17.98 9.27
N ALA A 17 -22.68 17.24 8.37
CA ALA A 17 -23.29 16.81 7.11
C ALA A 17 -24.45 15.83 7.35
N CYS A 18 -24.31 14.91 8.30
CA CYS A 18 -25.39 14.00 8.70
C CYS A 18 -26.51 14.73 9.46
N ARG A 19 -26.19 15.65 10.37
CA ARG A 19 -27.16 16.44 11.14
C ARG A 19 -28.05 17.32 10.26
N ALA A 20 -27.52 17.82 9.14
CA ALA A 20 -28.32 18.58 8.18
C ALA A 20 -29.55 17.81 7.64
N TRP A 21 -29.54 16.48 7.73
CA TRP A 21 -30.65 15.62 7.32
C TRP A 21 -31.62 15.30 8.45
N GLU A 22 -31.33 15.63 9.70
CA GLU A 22 -32.08 15.17 10.88
C GLU A 22 -33.57 15.52 10.78
N GLU A 23 -33.90 16.79 10.53
CA GLU A 23 -35.29 17.26 10.45
C GLU A 23 -36.08 16.52 9.37
N GLN A 24 -35.51 16.41 8.16
CA GLN A 24 -36.14 15.70 7.06
C GLN A 24 -36.35 14.22 7.40
N TYR A 25 -35.30 13.55 7.89
CA TYR A 25 -35.33 12.12 8.20
C TYR A 25 -36.32 11.78 9.32
N VAL A 26 -36.40 12.63 10.35
CA VAL A 26 -37.32 12.45 11.48
C VAL A 26 -38.76 12.68 11.03
N SER A 27 -39.00 13.64 10.12
CA SER A 27 -40.34 13.94 9.59
C SER A 27 -40.89 12.83 8.67
N GLU A 28 -40.02 12.18 7.88
CA GLU A 28 -40.43 11.18 6.89
C GLU A 28 -40.34 9.74 7.42
N ALA A 29 -39.50 9.50 8.42
CA ALA A 29 -39.25 8.17 8.96
C ALA A 29 -39.30 8.18 10.51
N SER A 30 -38.15 8.18 11.18
CA SER A 30 -38.05 8.24 12.64
C SER A 30 -36.64 8.58 13.07
N TYR A 31 -36.49 9.13 14.28
CA TYR A 31 -35.17 9.41 14.86
C TYR A 31 -34.30 8.14 15.00
N ALA A 32 -34.92 7.00 15.30
CA ALA A 32 -34.19 5.72 15.39
C ALA A 32 -33.62 5.28 14.02
N GLN A 33 -34.35 5.52 12.93
CA GLN A 33 -33.88 5.26 11.57
C GLN A 33 -32.82 6.26 11.14
N PHE A 34 -32.98 7.54 11.48
CA PHE A 34 -31.98 8.57 11.24
C PHE A 34 -30.60 8.19 11.82
N ARG A 35 -30.55 7.76 13.10
CA ARG A 35 -29.27 7.33 13.71
C ARG A 35 -28.64 6.13 12.98
N ARG A 36 -29.45 5.16 12.55
CA ARG A 36 -28.96 3.99 11.79
C ARG A 36 -28.45 4.40 10.42
N ALA A 37 -29.14 5.33 9.76
CA ALA A 37 -28.72 5.89 8.49
C ALA A 37 -27.36 6.60 8.63
N CYS A 38 -27.21 7.45 9.66
CA CYS A 38 -25.93 8.09 9.96
C CYS A 38 -24.79 7.07 10.12
N ALA A 39 -25.04 5.99 10.88
CA ALA A 39 -24.07 4.92 11.08
C ALA A 39 -23.69 4.21 9.78
N TRP A 40 -24.70 3.90 8.95
CA TRP A 40 -24.47 3.29 7.64
C TRP A 40 -23.70 4.20 6.68
N VAL A 41 -24.06 5.49 6.62
CA VAL A 41 -23.39 6.47 5.75
C VAL A 41 -21.93 6.66 6.14
N VAL A 42 -21.65 6.73 7.44
CA VAL A 42 -20.28 6.81 7.96
C VAL A 42 -19.50 5.53 7.63
N ASP A 43 -20.12 4.35 7.72
CA ASP A 43 -19.52 3.06 7.36
C ASP A 43 -19.21 2.93 5.85
N GLU A 44 -20.11 3.36 4.98
CA GLU A 44 -19.87 3.34 3.54
C GLU A 44 -18.84 4.40 3.13
N SER A 45 -18.82 5.56 3.79
CA SER A 45 -17.82 6.60 3.56
C SER A 45 -16.39 6.09 3.82
N VAL A 46 -16.14 5.42 4.95
CA VAL A 46 -14.79 4.87 5.23
C VAL A 46 -14.38 3.75 4.30
N LYS A 47 -15.36 2.94 3.89
CA LYS A 47 -15.14 1.84 2.96
C LYS A 47 -14.75 2.39 1.59
N ASN A 48 -15.40 3.46 1.13
CA ASN A 48 -15.04 4.16 -0.10
C ASN A 48 -13.65 4.76 -0.01
N VAL A 49 -13.31 5.46 1.08
CA VAL A 49 -11.93 5.99 1.29
C VAL A 49 -10.90 4.85 1.22
N SER A 50 -11.14 3.73 1.91
CA SER A 50 -10.24 2.58 1.84
C SER A 50 -10.14 1.99 0.43
N GLY A 51 -11.21 1.98 -0.35
CA GLY A 51 -11.21 1.54 -1.75
C GLY A 51 -10.40 2.47 -2.65
N ASP A 52 -10.65 3.77 -2.55
CA ASP A 52 -9.95 4.82 -3.31
C ASP A 52 -8.46 4.78 -3.01
N MET A 53 -8.06 4.61 -1.75
CA MET A 53 -6.65 4.54 -1.37
C MET A 53 -5.95 3.28 -1.86
N ARG A 54 -6.67 2.16 -2.01
CA ARG A 54 -6.14 0.96 -2.67
C ARG A 54 -5.86 1.25 -4.15
N GLY A 55 -6.77 1.91 -4.84
CA GLY A 55 -6.59 2.36 -6.23
C GLY A 55 -5.42 3.34 -6.37
N ALA A 56 -5.39 4.38 -5.54
CA ALA A 56 -4.31 5.37 -5.55
C ALA A 56 -2.93 4.75 -5.29
N THR A 57 -2.85 3.72 -4.44
CA THR A 57 -1.58 3.00 -4.21
C THR A 57 -1.13 2.27 -5.47
N GLN A 58 -2.06 1.72 -6.26
CA GLN A 58 -1.76 1.10 -7.54
C GLN A 58 -1.28 2.10 -8.58
N ASP A 59 -1.89 3.28 -8.62
CA ASP A 59 -1.59 4.31 -9.62
C ASP A 59 -0.30 5.08 -9.32
N THR A 60 0.04 5.25 -8.03
CA THR A 60 1.11 6.15 -7.60
C THR A 60 2.47 5.46 -7.48
N PHE A 61 2.50 4.19 -7.08
CA PHE A 61 3.75 3.45 -6.90
C PHE A 61 4.16 2.71 -8.17
N GLN A 62 5.43 2.78 -8.51
CA GLN A 62 6.04 1.92 -9.52
C GLN A 62 6.20 0.52 -8.90
N ASP A 63 5.36 -0.43 -9.32
CA ASP A 63 5.24 -1.81 -8.81
C ASP A 63 4.74 -1.96 -7.36
N PRO A 64 3.48 -1.57 -7.07
CA PRO A 64 2.90 -1.74 -5.74
C PRO A 64 2.69 -3.23 -5.44
N THR A 65 3.22 -3.71 -4.32
CA THR A 65 2.98 -5.09 -3.90
C THR A 65 1.54 -5.29 -3.42
N PRO A 66 0.93 -6.48 -3.59
CA PRO A 66 -0.38 -6.77 -3.02
C PRO A 66 -0.45 -6.50 -1.51
N TRP A 67 0.65 -6.73 -0.78
CA TRP A 67 0.77 -6.44 0.65
C TRP A 67 0.65 -4.95 0.98
N MET A 68 1.18 -4.06 0.13
CA MET A 68 1.02 -2.59 0.27
C MET A 68 -0.42 -2.18 0.00
N VAL A 69 -1.01 -2.66 -1.10
CA VAL A 69 -2.38 -2.32 -1.51
C VAL A 69 -3.37 -2.76 -0.43
N GLN A 70 -3.27 -4.01 0.04
CA GLN A 70 -4.14 -4.55 1.10
C GLN A 70 -3.88 -3.95 2.49
N GLY A 71 -2.91 -3.05 2.62
CA GLY A 71 -2.63 -2.30 3.85
C GLY A 71 -3.79 -1.40 4.27
N TRP A 72 -4.52 -0.81 3.32
CA TRP A 72 -5.64 0.07 3.59
C TRP A 72 -6.86 -0.73 4.03
N GLN A 73 -7.33 -0.44 5.24
CA GLN A 73 -8.44 -1.12 5.89
C GLN A 73 -9.42 -0.09 6.46
N TYR A 74 -10.58 -0.56 6.88
CA TYR A 74 -11.56 0.27 7.55
C TYR A 74 -12.23 -0.50 8.69
N ARG A 75 -12.71 0.23 9.70
CA ARG A 75 -13.51 -0.27 10.80
C ARG A 75 -14.85 0.45 10.80
N ARG A 76 -15.91 -0.35 10.85
CA ARG A 76 -17.30 0.11 10.87
C ARG A 76 -17.78 0.46 12.28
N SER A 77 -18.70 1.40 12.36
CA SER A 77 -19.45 1.78 13.55
C SER A 77 -20.38 0.67 14.00
N LEU A 78 -21.08 0.01 13.07
CA LEU A 78 -22.06 -1.07 13.34
C LEU A 78 -21.42 -2.46 13.49
N ALA A 79 -20.30 -2.55 14.22
CA ALA A 79 -19.67 -3.84 14.51
C ALA A 79 -20.45 -4.61 15.59
N LYS A 80 -20.44 -5.95 15.49
CA LYS A 80 -21.00 -6.85 16.51
C LYS A 80 -20.35 -6.51 17.87
N ASN A 81 -21.14 -6.11 18.88
CA ASN A 81 -20.73 -5.69 20.23
C ASN A 81 -20.30 -4.22 20.44
N ARG A 82 -20.65 -3.27 19.56
CA ARG A 82 -20.48 -1.82 19.83
C ARG A 82 -21.77 -1.13 20.28
N ASP A 83 -21.61 -0.14 21.14
CA ASP A 83 -22.70 0.69 21.66
C ASP A 83 -23.24 1.61 20.55
N VAL A 84 -24.58 1.63 20.39
CA VAL A 84 -25.28 2.37 19.32
C VAL A 84 -25.36 3.88 19.62
N GLY A 85 -24.81 4.31 20.78
CA GLY A 85 -24.79 5.70 21.21
C GLY A 85 -23.76 6.57 20.47
N ILE A 86 -22.68 5.98 19.92
CA ILE A 86 -21.60 6.71 19.24
C ILE A 86 -21.41 6.16 17.84
N VAL A 87 -21.63 6.99 16.82
CA VAL A 87 -21.36 6.66 15.43
C VAL A 87 -19.92 7.02 15.10
N GLU A 88 -19.04 6.03 15.16
CA GLU A 88 -17.61 6.18 14.85
C GLU A 88 -17.15 5.07 13.90
N ALA A 89 -16.61 5.46 12.75
CA ALA A 89 -15.88 4.58 11.85
C ALA A 89 -14.47 5.14 11.62
N GLU A 90 -13.56 4.34 11.08
CA GLU A 90 -12.21 4.79 10.71
C GLU A 90 -11.74 4.09 9.43
N ALA A 91 -11.07 4.84 8.57
CA ALA A 91 -10.20 4.28 7.52
C ALA A 91 -8.75 4.39 8.01
N TYR A 92 -8.00 3.31 7.94
CA TYR A 92 -6.65 3.24 8.51
C TYR A 92 -5.73 2.38 7.65
N LEU A 93 -4.42 2.56 7.90
CA LEU A 93 -3.38 1.73 7.32
C LEU A 93 -2.88 0.75 8.37
N LEU A 94 -2.71 -0.52 8.00
CA LEU A 94 -2.20 -1.55 8.89
C LEU A 94 -0.81 -1.19 9.46
N PRO A 95 -0.48 -1.58 10.70
CA PRO A 95 0.74 -1.12 11.39
C PRO A 95 2.05 -1.40 10.62
N GLU A 96 2.21 -2.59 10.04
CA GLU A 96 3.43 -2.94 9.31
C GLU A 96 3.58 -2.12 8.02
N GLN A 97 2.50 -2.01 7.24
CA GLN A 97 2.44 -1.20 6.04
C GLN A 97 2.64 0.29 6.35
N SER A 98 2.14 0.76 7.49
CA SER A 98 2.33 2.14 7.94
C SER A 98 3.80 2.51 8.12
N THR A 99 4.66 1.54 8.46
CA THR A 99 6.09 1.76 8.62
C THR A 99 6.78 2.11 7.31
N VAL A 100 6.27 1.57 6.19
CA VAL A 100 6.78 1.85 4.83
C VAL A 100 6.09 3.07 4.24
N MET A 101 4.76 3.14 4.33
CA MET A 101 3.96 4.20 3.71
C MET A 101 4.07 5.55 4.42
N LYS A 102 4.58 5.61 5.67
CA LYS A 102 4.81 6.89 6.37
C LYS A 102 5.65 7.88 5.56
N TYR A 103 6.54 7.41 4.69
CA TYR A 103 7.35 8.31 3.84
C TYR A 103 6.59 8.86 2.63
N ALA A 104 5.51 8.20 2.24
CA ALA A 104 4.65 8.60 1.14
C ALA A 104 3.49 9.52 1.60
N MET A 105 3.31 9.72 2.90
CA MET A 105 2.20 10.49 3.50
C MET A 105 2.72 11.70 4.28
N GLY A 106 1.90 12.72 4.51
CA GLY A 106 2.21 13.89 5.33
C GLY A 106 2.37 15.20 4.55
N ASP A 107 2.44 16.32 5.26
CA ASP A 107 2.38 17.65 4.63
C ASP A 107 3.75 18.19 4.21
N ARG A 108 4.82 17.45 4.50
CA ARG A 108 6.21 17.87 4.24
C ARG A 108 7.01 16.69 3.69
N ARG A 109 8.19 17.00 3.15
CA ARG A 109 9.16 15.96 2.79
C ARG A 109 9.50 15.14 4.03
N ASN A 110 9.42 13.82 3.89
CA ASN A 110 9.79 12.90 4.95
C ASN A 110 11.26 12.57 4.84
N VAL A 111 11.97 12.70 5.96
CA VAL A 111 13.38 12.31 6.04
C VAL A 111 13.44 10.88 6.56
N ARG A 112 14.05 9.99 5.80
CA ARG A 112 14.47 8.67 6.23
C ARG A 112 15.90 8.74 6.70
N LEU A 113 16.11 8.27 7.93
CA LEU A 113 17.43 8.02 8.48
C LEU A 113 17.80 6.54 8.32
N PRO A 114 19.10 6.22 8.36
CA PRO A 114 19.55 4.85 8.46
C PRO A 114 18.91 4.13 9.66
N GLY A 115 18.41 2.90 9.45
CA GLY A 115 17.75 2.11 10.49
C GLY A 115 16.22 2.29 10.62
N ASP A 116 15.59 3.21 9.89
CA ASP A 116 14.17 3.47 10.08
C ASP A 116 13.18 2.45 9.44
N VAL A 117 13.61 1.61 8.49
CA VAL A 117 12.75 0.65 7.74
C VAL A 117 13.53 -0.58 7.27
N GLY A 118 12.93 -1.77 7.41
CA GLY A 118 13.42 -3.04 6.86
C GLY A 118 14.19 -3.92 7.85
N LEU A 119 14.21 -5.24 7.61
CA LEU A 119 14.94 -6.27 8.41
C LEU A 119 16.49 -6.16 8.33
N ALA A 120 17.01 -5.21 7.56
CA ALA A 120 18.42 -4.88 7.31
C ALA A 120 18.41 -3.44 6.73
N GLN A 121 19.28 -2.47 7.04
CA GLN A 121 20.58 -2.37 7.68
C GLN A 121 20.71 -0.91 8.18
N ASP A 122 21.61 -0.68 9.13
CA ASP A 122 22.13 0.57 9.69
C ASP A 122 22.49 1.71 8.71
N ARG A 123 22.20 1.59 7.40
CA ARG A 123 22.70 2.44 6.30
C ARG A 123 21.69 2.57 5.17
N ILE A 124 21.69 3.70 4.47
CA ILE A 124 21.00 3.88 3.19
C ILE A 124 22.05 3.76 2.08
N LEU A 125 21.91 2.82 1.15
CA LEU A 125 22.89 2.60 0.08
C LEU A 125 22.29 2.94 -1.29
N LEU A 126 22.97 3.81 -2.02
CA LEU A 126 22.58 4.23 -3.36
C LEU A 126 23.42 3.49 -4.42
N PRO A 127 22.80 2.70 -5.30
CA PRO A 127 23.50 1.94 -6.33
C PRO A 127 23.95 2.82 -7.50
N HIS A 128 25.18 2.60 -7.96
CA HIS A 128 25.69 3.17 -9.21
C HIS A 128 25.58 2.12 -10.33
N TRP A 129 24.43 2.05 -10.99
CA TRP A 129 24.07 0.97 -11.93
C TRP A 129 25.10 0.71 -13.03
N ARG A 130 25.64 1.76 -13.66
CA ARG A 130 26.65 1.60 -14.71
C ARG A 130 27.90 0.85 -14.22
N ASN A 131 28.39 1.15 -13.02
CA ASN A 131 29.58 0.51 -12.46
C ASN A 131 29.27 -0.90 -11.97
N LEU A 132 28.09 -1.12 -11.38
CA LEU A 132 27.60 -2.45 -11.00
C LEU A 132 27.51 -3.39 -12.21
N ALA A 133 26.98 -2.91 -13.34
CA ALA A 133 26.90 -3.67 -14.57
C ALA A 133 28.30 -3.97 -15.14
N LEU A 134 29.16 -2.96 -15.26
CA LEU A 134 30.50 -3.09 -15.86
C LEU A 134 31.45 -4.00 -15.07
N THR A 135 31.36 -4.00 -13.74
CA THR A 135 32.35 -4.69 -12.89
C THR A 135 31.85 -5.99 -12.28
N GLN A 136 30.55 -6.08 -11.96
CA GLN A 136 29.97 -7.22 -11.26
C GLN A 136 28.88 -7.93 -12.08
N GLY A 137 28.56 -7.44 -13.28
CA GLY A 137 27.48 -7.98 -14.12
C GLY A 137 26.09 -7.83 -13.51
N ILE A 138 25.93 -6.90 -12.55
CA ILE A 138 24.66 -6.69 -11.84
C ILE A 138 23.85 -5.64 -12.57
N ARG A 139 22.60 -5.97 -12.90
CA ARG A 139 21.60 -5.04 -13.43
C ARG A 139 20.47 -4.87 -12.40
N PRO A 140 19.75 -3.74 -12.42
CA PRO A 140 18.55 -3.59 -11.60
C PRO A 140 17.52 -4.69 -11.95
N ASN A 141 16.68 -5.04 -10.98
CA ASN A 141 15.51 -5.89 -11.24
C ASN A 141 14.39 -5.09 -11.96
N ALA A 142 13.22 -5.72 -12.18
CA ALA A 142 12.08 -5.07 -12.82
C ALA A 142 11.65 -3.78 -12.11
N SER A 143 11.69 -3.77 -10.78
CA SER A 143 11.35 -2.63 -9.92
C SER A 143 12.49 -1.62 -9.73
N HIS A 144 13.51 -1.68 -10.59
CA HIS A 144 14.68 -0.81 -10.53
C HIS A 144 15.53 -0.92 -9.24
N ASP A 145 15.38 -2.02 -8.50
CA ASP A 145 16.05 -2.31 -7.24
C ASP A 145 17.25 -3.26 -7.39
N LEU A 146 18.06 -3.35 -6.33
CA LEU A 146 19.16 -4.31 -6.25
C LEU A 146 18.59 -5.73 -6.17
N PRO A 147 18.96 -6.66 -7.07
CA PRO A 147 18.43 -8.02 -7.04
C PRO A 147 18.71 -8.71 -5.70
N GLY A 148 17.80 -9.58 -5.28
CA GLY A 148 17.89 -10.36 -4.04
C GLY A 148 19.26 -11.03 -3.86
N ALA A 149 19.74 -11.10 -2.62
CA ALA A 149 21.06 -11.64 -2.23
C ALA A 149 22.30 -10.94 -2.82
N THR A 150 22.17 -9.99 -3.75
CA THR A 150 23.29 -9.24 -4.32
C THR A 150 24.05 -8.47 -3.25
N MET A 151 23.34 -7.81 -2.34
CA MET A 151 23.96 -7.05 -1.26
C MET A 151 24.75 -7.97 -0.32
N ALA A 152 24.16 -9.09 0.09
CA ALA A 152 24.85 -10.10 0.90
C ALA A 152 26.08 -10.69 0.19
N ARG A 153 26.04 -10.85 -1.14
CA ARG A 153 27.20 -11.25 -1.96
C ARG A 153 28.29 -10.18 -1.95
N LEU A 154 27.94 -8.90 -2.13
CA LEU A 154 28.90 -7.80 -2.09
C LEU A 154 29.53 -7.63 -0.71
N VAL A 155 28.76 -7.80 0.37
CA VAL A 155 29.25 -7.83 1.76
C VAL A 155 30.28 -8.95 1.93
N ARG A 156 29.94 -10.19 1.57
CA ARG A 156 30.85 -11.34 1.67
C ARG A 156 32.12 -11.16 0.84
N ASN A 157 32.01 -10.59 -0.36
CA ASN A 157 33.16 -10.27 -1.20
C ASN A 157 34.04 -9.20 -0.54
N SER A 158 33.44 -8.17 0.06
CA SER A 158 34.17 -7.09 0.74
C SER A 158 34.92 -7.55 2.00
N GLN A 159 34.41 -8.57 2.67
CA GLN A 159 35.03 -9.18 3.85
C GLN A 159 36.10 -10.23 3.49
N GLY A 160 36.33 -10.50 2.20
CA GLY A 160 37.30 -11.49 1.75
C GLY A 160 36.90 -12.95 2.00
N VAL A 161 35.66 -13.21 2.46
CA VAL A 161 35.17 -14.55 2.81
C VAL A 161 35.11 -15.47 1.59
N TYR A 162 34.79 -14.92 0.41
CA TYR A 162 34.70 -15.71 -0.84
C TYR A 162 36.00 -15.74 -1.66
N ALA A 163 36.99 -14.91 -1.33
CA ALA A 163 38.19 -14.74 -2.15
C ALA A 163 39.40 -14.29 -1.32
N LYS A 164 39.93 -15.18 -0.47
CA LYS A 164 41.28 -15.04 0.09
C LYS A 164 42.37 -14.97 -1.01
N ARG A 165 42.04 -15.38 -2.24
CA ARG A 165 42.90 -15.28 -3.43
C ARG A 165 42.27 -14.32 -4.44
N SER A 166 42.99 -13.25 -4.79
CA SER A 166 42.67 -12.40 -5.95
C SER A 166 42.72 -13.28 -7.20
N VAL A 167 41.57 -13.64 -7.76
CA VAL A 167 41.51 -14.37 -9.03
C VAL A 167 42.00 -13.43 -10.14
N PRO A 168 43.08 -13.77 -10.88
CA PRO A 168 43.57 -12.95 -11.99
C PRO A 168 42.43 -12.66 -12.98
N GLY A 169 42.32 -11.41 -13.42
CA GLY A 169 41.28 -11.00 -14.39
C GLY A 169 39.88 -10.68 -13.83
N ARG A 170 39.61 -10.89 -12.53
CA ARG A 170 38.29 -10.59 -11.93
C ARG A 170 38.28 -9.32 -11.07
N TRP A 171 37.19 -8.57 -11.12
CA TRP A 171 36.95 -7.43 -10.22
C TRP A 171 36.68 -7.92 -8.80
N GLY A 172 37.42 -7.39 -7.82
CA GLY A 172 37.14 -7.58 -6.40
C GLY A 172 36.19 -6.51 -5.86
N VAL A 173 35.78 -6.63 -4.60
CA VAL A 173 34.98 -5.60 -3.89
C VAL A 173 35.63 -5.35 -2.53
N TYR A 174 35.64 -4.10 -2.06
CA TYR A 174 36.04 -3.74 -0.70
C TYR A 174 35.20 -2.57 -0.20
N LYS A 175 35.19 -2.35 1.12
CA LYS A 175 34.59 -1.17 1.75
C LYS A 175 35.65 -0.08 1.87
N GLY A 176 35.30 1.16 1.55
CA GLY A 176 36.19 2.30 1.74
C GLY A 176 35.45 3.63 1.76
N GLU A 177 36.12 4.67 2.24
CA GLU A 177 35.63 6.03 2.17
C GLU A 177 35.84 6.60 0.77
N VAL A 178 34.84 7.32 0.28
CA VAL A 178 34.84 8.02 -1.00
C VAL A 178 34.48 9.46 -0.74
N GLN A 179 35.24 10.38 -1.32
CA GLN A 179 34.93 11.81 -1.27
C GLN A 179 33.91 12.15 -2.36
N VAL A 180 32.74 12.64 -1.97
CA VAL A 180 31.67 13.07 -2.87
C VAL A 180 31.19 14.44 -2.41
N GLY A 181 31.32 15.45 -3.27
CA GLY A 181 30.87 16.82 -2.95
C GLY A 181 31.49 17.38 -1.65
N GLY A 182 32.77 17.10 -1.39
CA GLY A 182 33.47 17.55 -0.18
C GLY A 182 33.24 16.68 1.07
N SER A 183 32.28 15.77 1.06
CA SER A 183 32.00 14.85 2.18
C SER A 183 32.63 13.48 1.98
N ARG A 184 33.15 12.88 3.05
CA ARG A 184 33.59 11.47 3.05
C ARG A 184 32.42 10.57 3.39
N LEU A 185 32.08 9.69 2.45
CA LEU A 185 30.98 8.73 2.56
C LEU A 185 31.54 7.32 2.43
N MET A 186 31.08 6.40 3.26
CA MET A 186 31.44 5.00 3.11
C MET A 186 30.75 4.42 1.87
N GLY A 187 31.43 3.52 1.19
CA GLY A 187 30.88 2.87 0.01
C GLY A 187 31.48 1.51 -0.26
N TYR A 188 30.80 0.77 -1.14
CA TYR A 188 31.34 -0.46 -1.73
C TYR A 188 32.03 -0.08 -3.03
N ILE A 189 33.29 -0.46 -3.16
CA ILE A 189 34.15 -0.07 -4.27
C ILE A 189 34.64 -1.34 -4.96
N ALA A 190 34.51 -1.38 -6.29
CA ALA A 190 35.10 -2.41 -7.11
C ALA A 190 36.61 -2.21 -7.21
N ARG A 191 37.36 -3.24 -6.81
CA ARG A 191 38.80 -3.31 -6.99
C ARG A 191 39.11 -3.78 -8.42
N PRO A 192 39.94 -3.04 -9.17
CA PRO A 192 40.31 -3.44 -10.53
C PRO A 192 41.00 -4.82 -10.56
N PRO A 193 40.80 -5.60 -11.62
CA PRO A 193 41.53 -6.84 -11.82
C PRO A 193 43.03 -6.59 -11.81
N ARG A 194 43.80 -7.56 -11.32
CA ARG A 194 45.26 -7.52 -11.36
C ARG A 194 45.79 -8.54 -12.34
N VAL A 195 46.77 -8.14 -13.14
CA VAL A 195 47.50 -9.03 -14.05
C VAL A 195 48.98 -8.95 -13.73
N ARG A 196 49.66 -10.09 -13.89
CA ARG A 196 51.12 -10.17 -13.83
C ARG A 196 51.66 -9.58 -15.12
N ALA A 197 52.21 -8.37 -15.04
CA ALA A 197 52.95 -7.77 -16.15
C ALA A 197 54.44 -8.06 -15.97
N PRO A 198 55.19 -8.31 -17.06
CA PRO A 198 56.63 -8.35 -16.99
C PRO A 198 57.16 -7.01 -16.46
N VAL A 199 58.19 -7.04 -15.62
CA VAL A 199 58.89 -5.83 -15.18
C VAL A 199 59.76 -5.38 -16.36
N THR A 200 59.31 -4.40 -17.14
CA THR A 200 60.08 -3.93 -18.30
C THR A 200 61.04 -2.79 -17.99
N ASP A 201 60.83 -1.99 -16.94
CA ASP A 201 61.71 -0.83 -16.72
C ASP A 201 61.95 -0.52 -15.23
N ALA A 202 63.14 -0.91 -14.78
CA ALA A 202 63.94 -0.21 -13.78
C ALA A 202 65.42 -0.54 -14.05
N GLY A 203 65.97 -0.07 -15.17
CA GLY A 203 67.40 0.18 -15.35
C GLY A 203 68.41 -0.97 -15.19
N THR A 204 68.01 -2.24 -15.08
CA THR A 204 68.94 -3.37 -15.07
C THR A 204 68.34 -4.57 -15.81
N GLN A 205 68.94 -4.95 -16.94
CA GLN A 205 68.62 -6.15 -17.74
C GLN A 205 68.93 -7.49 -17.01
N GLN A 206 69.03 -7.52 -15.68
CA GLN A 206 69.73 -8.59 -14.94
C GLN A 206 68.89 -9.45 -13.99
N SER A 207 67.56 -9.56 -14.16
CA SER A 207 66.75 -10.39 -13.24
C SER A 207 65.99 -11.53 -13.92
N VAL A 208 66.58 -12.16 -14.94
CA VAL A 208 66.14 -13.49 -15.39
C VAL A 208 66.82 -14.52 -14.49
N PHE A 209 66.05 -15.23 -13.67
CA PHE A 209 66.57 -16.27 -12.78
C PHE A 209 66.25 -17.65 -13.36
N SER A 210 67.23 -18.56 -13.33
CA SER A 210 67.01 -19.98 -13.65
C SER A 210 66.49 -20.72 -12.42
N ASP A 211 65.35 -21.41 -12.52
CA ASP A 211 64.95 -22.35 -11.45
C ASP A 211 65.85 -23.61 -11.47
N ARG A 212 65.78 -24.44 -10.41
CA ARG A 212 66.58 -25.70 -10.27
C ARG A 212 66.48 -26.67 -11.46
N ARG A 213 65.54 -26.48 -12.39
CA ARG A 213 65.31 -27.26 -13.61
C ARG A 213 65.73 -26.51 -14.89
N GLY A 214 66.49 -25.42 -14.78
CA GLY A 214 67.04 -24.67 -15.91
C GLY A 214 66.04 -23.75 -16.64
N LYS A 215 64.80 -23.63 -16.16
CA LYS A 215 63.79 -22.78 -16.81
C LYS A 215 63.97 -21.33 -16.38
N MET A 216 64.22 -20.45 -17.35
CA MET A 216 64.32 -19.00 -17.13
C MET A 216 62.96 -18.42 -16.72
N LYS A 217 62.91 -17.65 -15.63
CA LYS A 217 61.73 -16.90 -15.18
C LYS A 217 62.05 -15.42 -15.10
N SER A 218 61.25 -14.61 -15.80
CA SER A 218 61.28 -13.16 -15.66
C SER A 218 60.52 -12.72 -14.39
N PRO A 219 60.95 -11.65 -13.71
CA PRO A 219 60.19 -11.11 -12.60
C PRO A 219 58.89 -10.51 -13.13
N THR A 220 57.80 -10.79 -12.44
CA THR A 220 56.49 -10.22 -12.78
C THR A 220 56.03 -9.31 -11.65
N ARG A 221 55.54 -8.12 -12.01
CA ARG A 221 54.85 -7.24 -11.06
C ARG A 221 53.35 -7.33 -11.27
N MET A 222 52.59 -7.18 -10.19
CA MET A 222 51.13 -7.11 -10.28
C MET A 222 50.72 -5.68 -10.65
N VAL A 223 50.11 -5.51 -11.81
CA VAL A 223 49.57 -4.22 -12.28
C VAL A 223 48.05 -4.28 -12.26
N ASN A 224 47.41 -3.18 -11.85
CA ASN A 224 45.95 -3.05 -11.89
C ASN A 224 45.50 -2.73 -13.34
N LEU A 225 44.53 -3.47 -13.87
CA LEU A 225 43.90 -3.21 -15.16
C LEU A 225 42.75 -2.20 -15.04
N GLY A 226 43.09 -0.99 -14.59
CA GLY A 226 42.14 0.13 -14.51
C GLY A 226 42.05 0.76 -13.13
N ARG A 227 41.00 1.57 -12.95
CA ARG A 227 40.76 2.37 -11.74
C ARG A 227 39.64 1.78 -10.88
N PRO A 228 39.67 1.97 -9.55
CA PRO A 228 38.55 1.62 -8.68
C PRO A 228 37.26 2.29 -9.13
N ARG A 229 36.14 1.60 -8.98
CA ARG A 229 34.81 2.11 -9.38
C ARG A 229 33.84 1.98 -8.24
N ILE A 230 33.09 3.04 -7.96
CA ILE A 230 32.13 3.05 -6.87
C ILE A 230 30.90 2.24 -7.29
N LEU A 231 30.47 1.30 -6.44
CA LEU A 231 29.32 0.44 -6.69
C LEU A 231 28.08 0.89 -5.93
N LEU A 232 28.26 1.20 -4.64
CA LEU A 232 27.22 1.67 -3.74
C LEU A 232 27.82 2.76 -2.85
N ILE A 233 27.09 3.85 -2.62
CA ILE A 233 27.50 4.93 -1.70
C ILE A 233 26.48 5.02 -0.57
N GLU A 234 26.97 5.19 0.65
CA GLU A 234 26.14 5.46 1.80
C GLU A 234 25.60 6.90 1.78
N ALA A 235 24.28 7.03 1.87
CA ALA A 235 23.61 8.29 2.09
C ALA A 235 23.31 8.47 3.58
N ARG A 236 23.56 9.69 4.09
CA ARG A 236 23.29 10.05 5.49
C ARG A 236 21.80 10.12 5.80
N GLN A 237 21.01 10.54 4.81
CA GLN A 237 19.56 10.61 4.88
C GLN A 237 18.99 10.50 3.47
N ALA A 238 17.72 10.14 3.36
CA ALA A 238 16.97 10.22 2.11
C ALA A 238 15.70 11.03 2.33
N GLU A 239 15.42 11.96 1.43
CA GLU A 239 14.19 12.75 1.45
C GLU A 239 13.17 12.15 0.49
N TYR A 240 11.96 11.92 1.00
CA TYR A 240 10.84 11.41 0.24
C TYR A 240 9.76 12.49 0.13
N ARG A 241 9.16 12.60 -1.05
CA ARG A 241 7.98 13.44 -1.24
C ARG A 241 6.73 12.67 -0.78
N PRO A 242 5.76 13.32 -0.14
CA PRO A 242 4.55 12.68 0.33
C PRO A 242 3.53 12.49 -0.81
N ILE A 243 3.84 11.59 -1.74
CA ILE A 243 3.08 11.37 -2.97
C ILE A 243 1.65 10.84 -2.77
N MET A 244 1.36 10.23 -1.62
CA MET A 244 0.04 9.68 -1.28
C MET A 244 -0.83 10.66 -0.47
N GLN A 245 -0.30 11.83 -0.08
CA GLN A 245 -1.05 12.84 0.66
C GLN A 245 -2.19 13.44 -0.16
N ASP A 246 -1.93 13.81 -1.43
CA ASP A 246 -2.96 14.41 -2.29
C ASP A 246 -4.10 13.42 -2.62
N PRO A 247 -3.83 12.16 -3.01
CA PRO A 247 -4.88 11.15 -3.15
C PRO A 247 -5.71 10.95 -1.87
N TRP A 248 -5.06 11.00 -0.71
CA TRP A 248 -5.75 10.89 0.58
C TRP A 248 -6.71 12.07 0.84
N VAL A 249 -6.27 13.30 0.58
CA VAL A 249 -7.12 14.49 0.69
C VAL A 249 -8.30 14.39 -0.29
N ALA A 250 -8.04 13.95 -1.52
CA ALA A 250 -9.07 13.76 -2.54
C ALA A 250 -10.11 12.70 -2.15
N ALA A 251 -9.67 11.55 -1.61
CA ALA A 251 -10.56 10.49 -1.15
C ALA A 251 -11.49 10.97 -0.02
N ASN A 252 -10.94 11.69 0.97
CA ASN A 252 -11.74 12.26 2.05
C ASN A 252 -12.74 13.32 1.56
N ALA A 253 -12.31 14.19 0.64
CA ALA A 253 -13.20 15.19 0.03
C ALA A 253 -14.31 14.52 -0.80
N SER A 254 -14.00 13.42 -1.50
CA SER A 254 -14.98 12.62 -2.24
C SER A 254 -16.01 12.00 -1.31
N ALA A 255 -15.57 11.34 -0.23
CA ALA A 255 -16.46 10.74 0.76
C ALA A 255 -17.41 11.78 1.37
N ARG A 256 -16.91 12.98 1.68
CA ARG A 256 -17.72 14.10 2.18
C ARG A 256 -18.79 14.55 1.20
N ARG A 257 -18.45 14.70 -0.08
CA ARG A 257 -19.43 15.09 -1.12
C ARG A 257 -20.53 14.06 -1.28
N ASN A 258 -20.21 12.77 -1.10
CA ASN A 258 -21.15 11.68 -1.29
C ASN A 258 -22.12 11.48 -0.11
N VAL A 259 -21.94 12.15 1.03
CA VAL A 259 -22.81 11.99 2.21
C VAL A 259 -24.27 12.31 1.87
N ASN A 260 -24.52 13.38 1.11
CA ASN A 260 -25.88 13.76 0.74
C ASN A 260 -26.57 12.69 -0.11
N ASP A 261 -25.86 12.15 -1.12
CA ASP A 261 -26.41 11.09 -1.97
C ASP A 261 -26.67 9.80 -1.19
N LEU A 262 -25.77 9.46 -0.25
CA LEU A 262 -25.91 8.30 0.62
C LEU A 262 -27.10 8.45 1.58
N MET A 263 -27.26 9.62 2.21
CA MET A 263 -28.40 9.92 3.09
C MET A 263 -29.72 9.92 2.32
N ALA A 264 -29.77 10.56 1.14
CA ALA A 264 -30.95 10.59 0.27
C ALA A 264 -31.38 9.18 -0.14
N ARG A 265 -30.41 8.34 -0.52
CA ARG A 265 -30.65 6.95 -0.91
C ARG A 265 -31.19 6.13 0.25
N GLU A 266 -30.58 6.23 1.42
CA GLU A 266 -31.01 5.51 2.61
C GLU A 266 -32.40 5.97 3.07
N LEU A 267 -32.73 7.26 2.94
CA LEU A 267 -34.06 7.79 3.23
C LEU A 267 -35.11 7.20 2.28
N ALA A 268 -34.82 7.23 0.98
CA ALA A 268 -35.68 6.65 -0.05
C ALA A 268 -35.89 5.14 0.16
N GLU A 269 -34.86 4.40 0.57
CA GLU A 269 -34.97 2.99 0.93
C GLU A 269 -35.84 2.77 2.17
N ASN A 270 -35.68 3.59 3.21
CA ASN A 270 -36.50 3.53 4.42
C ASN A 270 -37.98 3.81 4.13
N ILE A 271 -38.28 4.82 3.32
CA ILE A 271 -39.66 5.15 2.90
C ILE A 271 -40.24 4.02 2.06
N ARG A 272 -39.48 3.49 1.09
CA ARG A 272 -39.91 2.36 0.26
C ARG A 272 -40.23 1.13 1.11
N HIS A 273 -39.38 0.85 2.10
CA HIS A 273 -39.56 -0.29 3.00
C HIS A 273 -40.74 -0.07 3.98
N ALA A 274 -40.96 1.14 4.47
CA ALA A 274 -42.15 1.50 5.25
C ALA A 274 -43.44 1.37 4.41
N GLY A 275 -43.40 1.85 3.16
CA GLY A 275 -44.46 1.67 2.18
C GLY A 275 -44.76 0.18 1.94
N PHE A 276 -43.73 -0.65 1.73
CA PHE A 276 -43.90 -2.10 1.62
C PHE A 276 -44.46 -2.73 2.90
N LYS A 277 -44.08 -2.25 4.09
CA LYS A 277 -44.61 -2.74 5.36
C LYS A 277 -46.08 -2.37 5.59
N SER A 278 -46.58 -1.32 4.96
CA SER A 278 -47.99 -0.95 5.03
C SER A 278 -48.89 -2.01 4.37
N TYR A 279 -50.13 -2.15 4.85
CA TYR A 279 -51.09 -3.10 4.28
C TYR A 279 -51.34 -2.84 2.78
N THR A 280 -51.43 -1.58 2.37
CA THR A 280 -51.62 -1.17 0.98
C THR A 280 -50.41 -1.51 0.12
N GLY A 281 -49.19 -1.31 0.61
CA GLY A 281 -47.98 -1.67 -0.10
C GLY A 281 -47.76 -3.18 -0.23
N ARG A 282 -48.04 -3.98 0.81
CA ARG A 282 -48.03 -5.45 0.72
C ARG A 282 -49.05 -5.95 -0.30
N LEU A 283 -50.25 -5.37 -0.29
CA LEU A 283 -51.31 -5.73 -1.25
C LEU A 283 -50.89 -5.41 -2.68
N ALA A 284 -50.27 -4.24 -2.93
CA ALA A 284 -49.77 -3.85 -4.24
C ALA A 284 -48.65 -4.80 -4.74
N ALA A 285 -47.73 -5.20 -3.85
CA ALA A 285 -46.67 -6.14 -4.18
C ALA A 285 -47.20 -7.54 -4.52
N LEU A 286 -48.18 -8.04 -3.74
CA LEU A 286 -48.84 -9.32 -4.01
C LEU A 286 -49.60 -9.31 -5.35
N LYS A 287 -50.26 -8.18 -5.68
CA LYS A 287 -50.90 -8.00 -7.00
C LYS A 287 -49.89 -8.09 -8.14
N ALA A 288 -48.78 -7.35 -8.05
CA ALA A 288 -47.74 -7.38 -9.07
C ALA A 288 -47.10 -8.77 -9.23
N GLN A 289 -46.89 -9.51 -8.13
CA GLN A 289 -46.39 -10.89 -8.19
C GLN A 289 -47.41 -11.85 -8.80
N ALA A 290 -48.70 -11.68 -8.52
CA ALA A 290 -49.76 -12.50 -9.11
C ALA A 290 -49.90 -12.26 -10.62
N GLU A 291 -49.76 -11.01 -11.08
CA GLU A 291 -49.74 -10.65 -12.49
C GLU A 291 -48.51 -11.24 -13.21
N GLN A 292 -47.33 -11.15 -12.61
CA GLN A 292 -46.12 -11.77 -13.17
C GLN A 292 -46.20 -13.31 -13.21
N ALA A 293 -46.80 -13.95 -12.19
CA ALA A 293 -47.00 -15.40 -12.19
C ALA A 293 -47.96 -15.83 -13.30
N ARG A 294 -49.05 -15.07 -13.53
CA ARG A 294 -49.99 -15.29 -14.64
C ARG A 294 -49.32 -15.11 -16.00
N ALA A 295 -48.51 -14.06 -16.16
CA ALA A 295 -47.76 -13.82 -17.40
C ALA A 295 -46.78 -14.95 -17.74
N ARG A 296 -46.31 -15.70 -16.74
CA ARG A 296 -45.43 -16.87 -16.90
C ARG A 296 -46.17 -18.21 -16.99
N GLY A 297 -47.51 -18.21 -16.93
CA GLY A 297 -48.32 -19.44 -16.94
C GLY A 297 -48.33 -20.24 -15.63
N ASP A 298 -47.79 -19.70 -14.53
CA ASP A 298 -47.76 -20.36 -13.22
C ASP A 298 -49.07 -20.09 -12.44
N LEU A 299 -50.13 -20.80 -12.87
CA LEU A 299 -51.49 -20.64 -12.34
C LEU A 299 -51.60 -21.05 -10.86
N THR A 300 -50.85 -22.06 -10.43
CA THR A 300 -50.74 -22.51 -9.04
C THR A 300 -50.23 -21.41 -8.12
N ARG A 301 -49.11 -20.77 -8.50
CA ARG A 301 -48.55 -19.67 -7.73
C ARG A 301 -49.45 -18.44 -7.72
N SER A 302 -50.12 -18.15 -8.84
CA SER A 302 -51.12 -17.08 -8.90
C SER A 302 -52.28 -17.32 -7.93
N ALA A 303 -52.80 -18.54 -7.85
CA ALA A 303 -53.90 -18.89 -6.94
C ALA A 303 -53.51 -18.71 -5.46
N HIS A 304 -52.30 -19.14 -5.06
CA HIS A 304 -51.79 -18.92 -3.71
C HIS A 304 -51.66 -17.42 -3.37
N LEU A 305 -51.13 -16.61 -4.29
CA LEU A 305 -51.02 -15.16 -4.10
C LEU A 305 -52.39 -14.47 -4.01
N HIS A 306 -53.42 -14.99 -4.69
CA HIS A 306 -54.80 -14.51 -4.54
C HIS A 306 -55.39 -14.81 -3.16
N GLN A 307 -55.08 -15.99 -2.61
CA GLN A 307 -55.48 -16.34 -1.24
C GLN A 307 -54.82 -15.42 -0.22
N ASP A 308 -53.51 -15.18 -0.35
CA ASP A 308 -52.76 -14.27 0.52
C ASP A 308 -53.30 -12.83 0.47
N MET A 309 -53.71 -12.35 -0.71
CA MET A 309 -54.38 -11.04 -0.86
C MET A 309 -55.74 -10.99 -0.14
N SER A 310 -56.52 -12.06 -0.21
CA SER A 310 -57.83 -12.17 0.45
C SER A 310 -57.69 -12.12 1.98
N ASP A 311 -56.72 -12.85 2.52
CA ASP A 311 -56.49 -12.91 3.96
C ASP A 311 -55.90 -11.60 4.51
N LEU A 312 -55.04 -10.93 3.72
CA LEU A 312 -54.58 -9.57 4.02
C LEU A 312 -55.75 -8.55 4.03
N ALA A 313 -56.68 -8.63 3.08
CA ALA A 313 -57.84 -7.75 3.01
C ALA A 313 -58.81 -7.95 4.18
N LYS A 314 -59.02 -9.20 4.63
CA LYS A 314 -59.78 -9.51 5.85
C LYS A 314 -59.14 -8.91 7.09
N ALA A 315 -57.81 -9.03 7.22
CA ALA A 315 -57.06 -8.43 8.32
C ALA A 315 -57.19 -6.89 8.35
N MET A 316 -57.16 -6.23 7.18
CA MET A 316 -57.42 -4.78 7.08
C MET A 316 -58.84 -4.40 7.54
N GLY A 317 -59.84 -5.19 7.15
CA GLY A 317 -61.24 -4.97 7.54
C GLY A 317 -61.52 -5.23 9.02
N ALA A 318 -60.75 -6.11 9.67
CA ALA A 318 -60.80 -6.34 11.11
C ALA A 318 -60.14 -5.19 11.88
N ALA A 319 -58.95 -4.74 11.46
CA ALA A 319 -58.22 -3.64 12.09
C ALA A 319 -59.00 -2.31 12.05
N ARG A 320 -59.72 -2.01 10.95
CA ARG A 320 -60.59 -0.83 10.86
C ARG A 320 -61.82 -0.87 11.78
N ARG A 321 -62.29 -2.06 12.15
CA ARG A 321 -63.45 -2.24 13.04
C ARG A 321 -63.07 -2.19 14.52
N ALA A 322 -61.85 -2.57 14.88
CA ALA A 322 -61.35 -2.53 16.25
C ALA A 322 -60.88 -1.13 16.71
N GLY A 323 -60.71 -0.18 15.79
CA GLY A 323 -60.31 1.21 16.08
C GLY A 323 -61.45 2.22 16.10
N ARG A 324 -62.71 1.78 16.08
CA ARG A 324 -63.92 2.60 16.33
C ARG A 324 -64.48 2.22 17.69
#